data_AF-A0A6V8DST4-F1
#
_entry.id   AF-A0A6V8DST4-F1
#
_cell.length_a   1.000
_cell.length_b   1.000
_cell.length_c   1.000
_cell.angle_alpha   90.00
_cell.angle_beta   90.00
_cell.angle_gamma   90.00
#
_symmetry.space_group_name_H-M   'P 1'
#
loop_
_entity.id
_entity.type
_entity.pdbx_description
1 polymer ?
#
loop_
_entity_poly.entity_id
_entity_poly.type
_entity_poly.pdbx_seq_one_letter_code
_entity_poly.pdbx_strand_id
1 'polypeptide(L)'
;MNGVLELTAWTDSLAEAIGLDGYATKTAGIGGVLKARVTDFRVEEISTSIHMDNKGRFTVAKITLTNWETNRFCNNLAKALKIPRNRIFFAGTKDKRAVTQQLFVIDAPQRKVAEVEMPDVEIEVLGRTHQKIGFGNHRGNRFTIVVRGCAHDDGSPMSTDDALEEVEKIQSEMAEKLGENTFPNWIGPQRFGSGRPVTAEVGKHVIAEDWEQAVMTYIAMEGTSENDDVQAFRAHVREHGPTEEGLALAPQWLGFERRMVEHLLHREGDFVGAFKKLPGNLQLMTVHALQSVVFNKALHARIDAGLPISRPVAGDLVGRIDEKGQLDASSCVNVEERTLPRISRNCSMGRLVTTGPLPGSEISTCDGDSGAIEASVIKGMNLESADWNVEAIPRLSTRGTRRALVTEFNELSIDT
;
A
#
# COMPACT_ATOMS: atom_id res chain seq x y z
N MET A 1 -17.97 -8.13 34.61
CA MET A 1 -16.54 -8.32 34.88
C MET A 1 -15.81 -7.76 33.69
N ASN A 2 -15.19 -6.60 33.88
CA ASN A 2 -14.51 -5.83 32.85
C ASN A 2 -13.19 -6.52 32.51
N GLY A 3 -13.10 -7.15 31.34
CA GLY A 3 -11.84 -7.59 30.77
C GLY A 3 -11.16 -6.39 30.16
N VAL A 4 -10.15 -5.86 30.86
CA VAL A 4 -9.22 -4.88 30.32
C VAL A 4 -8.46 -5.56 29.18
N LEU A 5 -8.53 -4.98 27.99
CA LEU A 5 -7.73 -5.35 26.82
C LEU A 5 -6.25 -5.24 27.19
N GLU A 6 -5.60 -6.37 27.48
CA GLU A 6 -4.13 -6.44 27.48
C GLU A 6 -3.68 -6.44 26.01
N LEU A 7 -3.34 -5.23 25.54
CA LEU A 7 -2.62 -5.01 24.29
C LEU A 7 -1.29 -5.74 24.37
N THR A 8 -1.11 -6.74 23.52
CA THR A 8 0.13 -7.49 23.33
C THR A 8 1.29 -6.55 23.05
N ALA A 9 2.36 -6.68 23.82
CA ALA A 9 3.52 -5.81 23.82
C ALA A 9 4.35 -5.93 22.53
N TRP A 10 4.05 -5.09 21.54
CA TRP A 10 4.94 -4.57 20.50
C TRP A 10 4.35 -3.23 20.02
N THR A 11 4.61 -2.13 20.73
CA THR A 11 4.09 -0.80 20.34
C THR A 11 4.91 -0.23 19.18
N ASP A 12 4.77 -0.78 17.98
CA ASP A 12 5.09 -0.03 16.78
C ASP A 12 3.92 0.93 16.52
N SER A 13 3.95 2.09 17.19
CA SER A 13 2.89 3.12 17.15
C SER A 13 2.40 3.47 15.74
N LEU A 14 3.23 3.24 14.71
CA LEU A 14 2.85 3.41 13.31
C LEU A 14 1.93 2.28 12.80
N ALA A 15 2.25 1.02 13.10
CA ALA A 15 1.45 -0.14 12.68
C ALA A 15 0.03 -0.08 13.26
N GLU A 16 -0.07 0.25 14.55
CA GLU A 16 -1.34 0.43 15.25
C GLU A 16 -2.18 1.58 14.66
N ALA A 17 -1.52 2.69 14.33
CA ALA A 17 -2.18 3.84 13.72
C ALA A 17 -2.76 3.51 12.33
N ILE A 18 -2.11 2.62 11.57
CA ILE A 18 -2.57 2.22 10.23
C ILE A 18 -3.39 0.91 10.25
N GLY A 19 -3.69 0.35 11.43
CA GLY A 19 -4.49 -0.85 11.60
C GLY A 19 -3.78 -2.15 11.20
N LEU A 20 -2.45 -2.13 11.05
CA LEU A 20 -1.65 -3.35 10.85
C LEU A 20 -1.43 -4.04 12.19
N ASP A 21 -2.55 -4.38 12.82
CA ASP A 21 -2.62 -4.96 14.15
C ASP A 21 -2.77 -6.48 14.02
N GLY A 22 -2.00 -7.21 14.82
CA GLY A 22 -2.09 -8.67 14.93
C GLY A 22 -1.59 -9.46 13.72
N TYR A 23 -1.77 -10.78 13.83
CA TYR A 23 -1.26 -11.76 12.88
C TYR A 23 -2.31 -12.85 12.62
N ALA A 24 -2.23 -13.51 11.46
CA ALA A 24 -3.08 -14.67 11.19
C ALA A 24 -2.61 -15.93 11.94
N THR A 25 -1.33 -16.00 12.29
CA THR A 25 -0.70 -17.10 13.04
C THR A 25 -0.42 -16.66 14.48
N LYS A 26 -0.27 -17.63 15.39
CA LYS A 26 0.12 -17.41 16.80
C LYS A 26 1.56 -17.81 17.07
N THR A 27 2.26 -18.32 16.07
CA THR A 27 3.70 -18.63 16.10
C THR A 27 4.55 -17.39 16.39
N ALA A 28 5.74 -17.62 16.94
CA ALA A 28 6.74 -16.57 17.07
C ALA A 28 7.21 -16.10 15.68
N GLY A 29 7.67 -14.84 15.60
CA GLY A 29 8.37 -14.34 14.43
C GLY A 29 9.84 -14.74 14.46
N ILE A 30 10.53 -14.57 13.33
CA ILE A 30 11.99 -14.77 13.24
C ILE A 30 12.80 -13.48 13.51
N GLY A 31 12.12 -12.37 13.82
CA GLY A 31 12.74 -11.06 13.97
C GLY A 31 13.48 -10.60 12.70
N GLY A 32 14.65 -9.98 12.89
CA GLY A 32 15.53 -9.55 11.82
C GLY A 32 15.15 -8.27 11.10
N VAL A 33 15.99 -7.87 10.14
CA VAL A 33 15.92 -6.60 9.43
C VAL A 33 15.82 -6.83 7.93
N LEU A 34 14.80 -6.23 7.33
CA LEU A 34 14.61 -6.19 5.87
C LEU A 34 15.38 -5.02 5.25
N LYS A 35 15.76 -5.16 3.97
CA LYS A 35 16.41 -4.09 3.18
C LYS A 35 17.67 -3.52 3.84
N ALA A 36 18.36 -4.30 4.68
CA ALA A 36 19.62 -3.90 5.32
C ALA A 36 20.65 -3.48 4.26
N ARG A 37 20.75 -4.24 3.16
CA ARG A 37 21.44 -3.88 1.92
C ARG A 37 20.42 -3.74 0.78
N VAL A 38 20.75 -2.97 -0.25
CA VAL A 38 19.90 -2.83 -1.45
C VAL A 38 19.66 -4.18 -2.13
N THR A 39 20.68 -5.04 -2.15
CA THR A 39 20.65 -6.37 -2.75
C THR A 39 19.80 -7.40 -2.00
N ASP A 40 19.42 -7.10 -0.75
CA ASP A 40 18.60 -7.98 0.09
C ASP A 40 17.13 -7.97 -0.32
N PHE A 41 16.74 -7.07 -1.23
CA PHE A 41 15.39 -6.98 -1.73
C PHE A 41 15.43 -6.92 -3.25
N ARG A 42 15.09 -8.03 -3.88
CA ARG A 42 15.05 -8.16 -5.34
C ARG A 42 13.62 -8.31 -5.80
N VAL A 43 13.28 -7.61 -6.88
CA VAL A 43 11.95 -7.67 -7.49
C VAL A 43 12.11 -7.93 -8.96
N GLU A 44 11.63 -9.07 -9.43
CA GLU A 44 11.58 -9.42 -10.84
C GLU A 44 10.14 -9.39 -11.35
N GLU A 45 9.89 -8.59 -12.38
CA GLU A 45 8.57 -8.47 -12.98
C GLU A 45 8.21 -9.72 -13.80
N ILE A 46 7.13 -10.39 -13.41
CA ILE A 46 6.53 -11.46 -14.21
C ILE A 46 5.69 -10.78 -15.30
N SER A 47 6.33 -10.55 -16.44
CA SER A 47 5.76 -9.79 -17.54
C SER A 47 4.62 -10.54 -18.25
N THR A 48 3.70 -9.79 -18.85
CA THR A 48 2.77 -10.37 -19.85
C THR A 48 3.58 -10.75 -21.10
N SER A 49 3.20 -11.84 -21.77
CA SER A 49 3.87 -12.26 -23.01
C SER A 49 3.82 -11.13 -24.06
N ILE A 50 4.99 -10.77 -24.61
CA ILE A 50 5.12 -9.82 -25.72
C ILE A 50 5.44 -10.60 -26.98
N HIS A 51 4.68 -10.33 -28.05
CA HIS A 51 4.98 -10.90 -29.35
C HIS A 51 6.21 -10.21 -29.97
N MET A 52 7.28 -10.97 -30.17
CA MET A 52 8.52 -10.48 -30.77
C MET A 52 8.47 -10.60 -32.31
N ASP A 53 8.93 -9.56 -32.99
CA ASP A 53 9.10 -9.51 -34.44
C ASP A 53 10.33 -8.64 -34.77
N ASN A 54 11.29 -9.18 -35.52
CA ASN A 54 12.50 -8.47 -35.94
C ASN A 54 12.23 -7.19 -36.77
N LYS A 55 11.06 -7.06 -37.40
CA LYS A 55 10.60 -5.85 -38.09
C LYS A 55 9.84 -4.88 -37.18
N GLY A 56 9.70 -5.23 -35.90
CA GLY A 56 9.01 -4.45 -34.88
C GLY A 56 9.50 -3.02 -34.79
N ARG A 57 8.61 -2.07 -34.52
CA ARG A 57 8.98 -0.66 -34.36
C ARG A 57 9.80 -0.43 -33.09
N PHE A 58 9.42 -1.08 -31.99
CA PHE A 58 9.96 -0.82 -30.67
C PHE A 58 11.06 -1.84 -30.31
N THR A 59 12.04 -1.41 -29.54
CA THR A 59 13.01 -2.29 -28.89
C THR A 59 12.45 -2.77 -27.56
N VAL A 60 12.52 -4.07 -27.32
CA VAL A 60 12.19 -4.67 -26.02
C VAL A 60 13.50 -4.93 -25.28
N ALA A 61 13.59 -4.45 -24.04
CA ALA A 61 14.73 -4.68 -23.18
C ALA A 61 14.27 -5.08 -21.78
N LYS A 62 14.94 -6.07 -21.18
CA LYS A 62 14.83 -6.38 -19.76
C LYS A 62 15.91 -5.58 -19.05
N ILE A 63 15.50 -4.72 -18.12
CA ILE A 63 16.41 -3.76 -17.49
C ILE A 63 16.47 -4.05 -16.00
N THR A 64 17.68 -4.28 -15.49
CA THR A 64 17.97 -4.38 -14.07
C THR A 64 18.42 -3.02 -13.56
N LEU A 65 17.80 -2.55 -12.49
CA LEU A 65 18.10 -1.29 -11.83
C LEU A 65 18.45 -1.55 -10.36
N THR A 66 19.59 -1.03 -9.91
CA THR A 66 20.01 -1.13 -8.50
C THR A 66 19.92 0.24 -7.83
N ASN A 67 19.07 0.38 -6.82
CA ASN A 67 18.87 1.63 -6.07
C ASN A 67 18.33 2.83 -6.89
N TRP A 68 17.53 2.58 -7.94
CA TRP A 68 16.98 3.62 -8.81
C TRP A 68 15.47 3.79 -8.66
N GLU A 69 15.00 5.04 -8.73
CA GLU A 69 13.59 5.31 -8.99
C GLU A 69 13.33 5.25 -10.51
N THR A 70 12.28 4.53 -10.91
CA THR A 70 11.99 4.20 -12.30
C THR A 70 11.84 5.44 -13.19
N ASN A 71 11.17 6.50 -12.74
CA ASN A 71 10.99 7.71 -13.54
C ASN A 71 12.29 8.49 -13.73
N ARG A 72 13.13 8.58 -12.68
CA ARG A 72 14.47 9.14 -12.78
C ARG A 72 15.31 8.38 -13.80
N PHE A 73 15.28 7.06 -13.77
CA PHE A 73 15.95 6.22 -14.77
C PHE A 73 15.41 6.53 -16.19
N CYS A 74 14.09 6.50 -16.40
CA CYS A 74 13.51 6.76 -17.71
C CYS A 74 13.84 8.16 -18.25
N ASN A 75 13.93 9.18 -17.38
CA ASN A 75 14.34 10.52 -17.78
C ASN A 75 15.80 10.56 -18.25
N ASN A 76 16.69 9.81 -17.59
CA ASN A 76 18.08 9.69 -17.99
C ASN A 76 18.23 8.89 -19.29
N LEU A 77 17.52 7.77 -19.41
CA LEU A 77 17.49 6.94 -20.61
C LEU A 77 16.98 7.75 -21.82
N ALA A 78 15.92 8.54 -21.65
CA ALA A 78 15.39 9.40 -22.70
C ALA A 78 16.44 10.41 -23.21
N LYS A 79 17.20 11.02 -22.30
CA LYS A 79 18.30 11.94 -22.63
C LYS A 79 19.42 11.23 -23.38
N ALA A 80 19.86 10.07 -22.89
CA ALA A 80 20.91 9.28 -23.54
C ALA A 80 20.53 8.87 -24.97
N LEU A 81 19.27 8.47 -25.17
CA LEU A 81 18.74 8.07 -26.48
C LEU A 81 18.34 9.25 -27.39
N LYS A 82 18.33 10.48 -26.85
CA LYS A 82 17.83 11.69 -27.52
C LYS A 82 16.38 11.54 -28.03
N ILE A 83 15.52 10.97 -27.19
CA ILE A 83 14.09 10.79 -27.46
C ILE A 83 13.24 11.46 -26.38
N PRO A 84 11.98 11.81 -26.68
CA PRO A 84 11.03 12.22 -25.66
C PRO A 84 10.75 11.11 -24.63
N ARG A 85 10.59 11.47 -23.35
CA ARG A 85 10.33 10.53 -22.23
C ARG A 85 9.09 9.64 -22.44
N ASN A 86 8.06 10.14 -23.11
CA ASN A 86 6.83 9.40 -23.40
C ASN A 86 7.00 8.28 -24.45
N ARG A 87 8.21 8.11 -25.01
CA ARG A 87 8.59 7.01 -25.91
C ARG A 87 9.21 5.80 -25.19
N ILE A 88 9.20 5.82 -23.85
CA ILE A 88 9.66 4.72 -22.99
C ILE A 88 8.45 4.20 -22.21
N PHE A 89 8.11 2.94 -22.43
CA PHE A 89 6.93 2.27 -21.91
C PHE A 89 7.34 1.14 -20.95
N PHE A 90 6.63 1.00 -19.83
CA PHE A 90 6.83 -0.03 -18.80
C PHE A 90 5.51 -0.30 -18.05
N ALA A 91 5.40 -1.46 -17.37
CA ALA A 91 4.14 -1.92 -16.78
C ALA A 91 3.85 -1.41 -15.36
N GLY A 92 4.84 -0.87 -14.65
CA GLY A 92 4.67 -0.25 -13.34
C GLY A 92 6.00 0.19 -12.73
N THR A 93 5.94 1.07 -11.73
CA THR A 93 7.14 1.40 -10.94
C THR A 93 7.43 0.28 -9.94
N LYS A 94 8.69 0.17 -9.52
CA LYS A 94 9.14 -0.79 -8.50
C LYS A 94 9.84 -0.04 -7.36
N ASP A 95 10.14 -0.73 -6.27
CA ASP A 95 10.84 -0.17 -5.13
C ASP A 95 12.17 0.47 -5.53
N LYS A 96 12.40 1.71 -5.08
CA LYS A 96 13.70 2.39 -5.28
C LYS A 96 14.83 1.65 -4.58
N ARG A 97 14.66 1.34 -3.28
CA ARG A 97 15.69 0.69 -2.45
C ARG A 97 15.63 -0.83 -2.62
N ALA A 98 15.98 -1.28 -3.83
CA ALA A 98 15.93 -2.68 -4.25
C ALA A 98 16.84 -2.89 -5.48
N VAL A 99 17.05 -4.16 -5.84
CA VAL A 99 17.47 -4.56 -7.20
C VAL A 99 16.22 -4.97 -7.96
N THR A 100 15.81 -4.20 -8.96
CA THR A 100 14.57 -4.43 -9.69
C THR A 100 14.85 -4.79 -11.14
N GLN A 101 14.26 -5.87 -11.63
CA GLN A 101 14.33 -6.26 -13.03
C GLN A 101 12.94 -6.20 -13.64
N GLN A 102 12.77 -5.45 -14.73
CA GLN A 102 11.48 -5.34 -15.41
C GLN A 102 11.61 -5.09 -16.90
N LEU A 103 10.50 -5.27 -17.62
CA LEU A 103 10.46 -5.14 -19.07
C LEU A 103 10.18 -3.70 -19.48
N PHE A 104 10.96 -3.19 -20.42
CA PHE A 104 10.77 -1.91 -21.06
C PHE A 104 10.56 -2.09 -22.57
N VAL A 105 9.60 -1.34 -23.10
CA VAL A 105 9.43 -1.17 -24.55
C VAL A 105 9.83 0.26 -24.90
N ILE A 106 10.79 0.40 -25.80
CA ILE A 106 11.46 1.67 -26.09
C ILE A 106 11.34 1.95 -27.58
N ASP A 107 10.83 3.11 -27.95
CA ASP A 107 10.72 3.55 -29.34
C ASP A 107 12.05 4.16 -29.84
N ALA A 108 13.09 3.33 -29.83
CA ALA A 108 14.44 3.62 -30.30
C ALA A 108 15.07 2.39 -30.97
N PRO A 109 16.09 2.56 -31.85
CA PRO A 109 16.81 1.44 -32.45
C PRO A 109 17.54 0.57 -31.41
N GLN A 110 17.51 -0.76 -31.58
CA GLN A 110 18.14 -1.72 -30.66
C GLN A 110 19.61 -1.40 -30.38
N ARG A 111 20.38 -1.08 -31.44
CA ARG A 111 21.81 -0.75 -31.30
C ARG A 111 22.04 0.41 -30.34
N LYS A 112 21.22 1.47 -30.44
CA LYS A 112 21.32 2.63 -29.55
C LYS A 112 20.95 2.30 -28.12
N VAL A 113 19.98 1.39 -27.90
CA VAL A 113 19.58 0.96 -26.56
C VAL A 113 20.67 0.09 -25.92
N ALA A 114 21.29 -0.80 -26.69
CA ALA A 114 22.39 -1.66 -26.23
C ALA A 114 23.68 -0.89 -25.90
N GLU A 115 23.94 0.24 -26.58
CA GLU A 115 25.10 1.11 -26.33
C GLU A 115 24.92 2.02 -25.10
N VAL A 116 23.76 2.02 -24.44
CA VAL A 116 23.55 2.86 -23.24
C VAL A 116 24.27 2.25 -22.04
N GLU A 117 25.23 3.00 -21.51
CA GLU A 117 25.91 2.68 -20.26
C GLU A 117 25.50 3.68 -19.17
N MET A 118 25.08 3.16 -18.02
CA MET A 118 24.78 3.95 -16.83
C MET A 118 25.20 3.16 -15.58
N PRO A 119 25.73 3.83 -14.53
CA PRO A 119 26.02 3.17 -13.27
C PRO A 119 24.78 2.51 -12.66
N ASP A 120 24.94 1.33 -12.08
CA ASP A 120 23.89 0.58 -11.38
C ASP A 120 22.68 0.20 -12.27
N VAL A 121 22.90 0.14 -13.59
CA VAL A 121 21.90 -0.22 -14.60
C VAL A 121 22.48 -1.29 -15.53
N GLU A 122 21.72 -2.37 -15.73
CA GLU A 122 22.02 -3.39 -16.73
C GLU A 122 20.88 -3.44 -17.76
N ILE A 123 21.23 -3.43 -19.05
CA ILE A 123 20.25 -3.44 -20.14
C ILE A 123 20.46 -4.69 -20.99
N GLU A 124 19.54 -5.63 -20.92
CA GLU A 124 19.50 -6.82 -21.77
C GLU A 124 18.47 -6.61 -22.89
N VAL A 125 18.94 -6.37 -24.12
CA VAL A 125 18.05 -6.23 -25.29
C VAL A 125 17.55 -7.60 -25.73
N LEU A 126 16.24 -7.82 -25.67
CA LEU A 126 15.62 -9.10 -25.98
C LEU A 126 15.21 -9.24 -27.45
N GLY A 127 14.86 -8.11 -28.09
CA GLY A 127 14.28 -8.17 -29.43
C GLY A 127 13.56 -6.89 -29.85
N ARG A 128 12.67 -7.03 -30.83
CA ARG A 128 11.82 -5.96 -31.33
C ARG A 128 10.36 -6.39 -31.30
N THR A 129 9.44 -5.43 -31.22
CA THR A 129 8.00 -5.69 -31.24
C THR A 129 7.23 -4.54 -31.89
N HIS A 130 5.99 -4.82 -32.30
CA HIS A 130 5.00 -3.81 -32.68
C HIS A 130 4.12 -3.37 -31.50
N GLN A 131 4.19 -4.07 -30.36
CA GLN A 131 3.36 -3.83 -29.19
C GLN A 131 3.98 -2.77 -28.27
N LYS A 132 3.14 -1.94 -27.65
CA LYS A 132 3.52 -1.14 -26.48
C LYS A 132 3.06 -1.87 -25.22
N ILE A 133 3.66 -1.53 -24.08
CA ILE A 133 3.16 -1.93 -22.77
C ILE A 133 2.58 -0.72 -22.03
N GLY A 134 1.45 -0.92 -21.36
CA GLY A 134 0.81 0.09 -20.51
C GLY A 134 0.98 -0.23 -19.03
N PHE A 135 0.67 0.73 -18.17
CA PHE A 135 0.59 0.51 -16.73
C PHE A 135 -0.42 -0.62 -16.42
N GLY A 136 -0.03 -1.54 -15.53
CA GLY A 136 -0.83 -2.71 -15.17
C GLY A 136 -0.70 -3.92 -16.11
N ASN A 137 0.20 -3.86 -17.10
CA ASN A 137 0.47 -4.98 -18.03
C ASN A 137 1.54 -5.96 -17.52
N HIS A 138 1.53 -6.27 -16.22
CA HIS A 138 2.33 -7.35 -15.63
C HIS A 138 1.39 -8.37 -14.98
N ARG A 139 1.84 -9.62 -14.86
CA ARG A 139 1.10 -10.70 -14.20
C ARG A 139 1.36 -10.75 -12.70
N GLY A 140 2.49 -10.23 -12.26
CA GLY A 140 2.90 -10.23 -10.86
C GLY A 140 4.36 -9.87 -10.71
N ASN A 141 4.89 -10.11 -9.51
CA ASN A 141 6.30 -9.88 -9.19
C ASN A 141 6.83 -11.07 -8.43
N ARG A 142 8.03 -11.54 -8.79
CA ARG A 142 8.80 -12.50 -8.00
C ARG A 142 9.70 -11.71 -7.07
N PHE A 143 9.59 -12.00 -5.78
CA PHE A 143 10.40 -11.35 -4.75
C PHE A 143 11.48 -12.32 -4.28
N THR A 144 12.70 -11.81 -4.10
CA THR A 144 13.74 -12.47 -3.32
C THR A 144 14.10 -11.53 -2.19
N ILE A 145 13.83 -11.96 -0.96
CA ILE A 145 13.97 -11.13 0.23
C ILE A 145 14.92 -11.84 1.19
N VAL A 146 15.94 -11.13 1.65
CA VAL A 146 16.86 -11.59 2.69
C VAL A 146 16.49 -10.91 4.00
N VAL A 147 16.13 -11.71 5.00
CA VAL A 147 15.94 -11.28 6.39
C VAL A 147 17.29 -11.42 7.08
N ARG A 148 17.87 -10.31 7.57
CA ARG A 148 19.19 -10.35 8.21
C ARG A 148 19.09 -10.23 9.72
N GLY A 149 19.89 -11.02 10.44
CA GLY A 149 20.00 -10.93 11.89
C GLY A 149 18.73 -11.40 12.59
N CYS A 150 18.22 -12.57 12.20
CA CYS A 150 17.08 -13.21 12.86
C CYS A 150 17.36 -13.33 14.36
N ALA A 151 16.34 -13.09 15.17
CA ALA A 151 16.44 -12.99 16.61
C ALA A 151 15.15 -13.48 17.27
N HIS A 152 15.29 -14.01 18.48
CA HIS A 152 14.17 -14.34 19.35
C HIS A 152 13.56 -13.05 19.95
N ASP A 153 12.39 -13.18 20.57
CA ASP A 153 11.67 -12.05 21.18
C ASP A 153 12.46 -11.35 22.29
N ASP A 154 13.37 -12.06 22.96
CA ASP A 154 14.26 -11.48 23.98
C ASP A 154 15.48 -10.74 23.40
N GLY A 155 15.57 -10.67 22.07
CA GLY A 155 16.65 -10.03 21.32
C GLY A 155 17.91 -10.89 21.16
N SER A 156 17.93 -12.12 21.68
CA SER A 156 19.03 -13.05 21.44
C SER A 156 19.07 -13.52 19.98
N PRO A 157 20.27 -13.71 19.39
CA PRO A 157 20.38 -14.12 18.00
C PRO A 157 19.86 -15.53 17.79
N MET A 158 19.08 -15.72 16.74
CA MET A 158 18.50 -17.00 16.35
C MET A 158 19.45 -17.73 15.40
N SER A 159 19.60 -19.05 15.56
CA SER A 159 20.36 -19.85 14.59
C SER A 159 19.59 -19.99 13.27
N THR A 160 20.28 -20.35 12.19
CA THR A 160 19.63 -20.58 10.90
C THR A 160 18.58 -21.69 10.99
N ASP A 161 18.89 -22.78 11.69
CA ASP A 161 17.98 -23.92 11.84
C ASP A 161 16.73 -23.53 12.65
N ASP A 162 16.91 -22.80 13.76
CA ASP A 162 15.78 -22.29 14.57
C ASP A 162 14.88 -21.37 13.74
N ALA A 163 15.47 -20.49 12.92
CA ALA A 163 14.71 -19.60 12.05
C ALA A 163 13.92 -20.37 10.98
N LEU A 164 14.51 -21.40 10.38
CA LEU A 164 13.82 -22.24 9.41
C LEU A 164 12.67 -23.03 10.05
N GLU A 165 12.87 -23.57 11.26
CA GLU A 165 11.82 -24.26 12.02
C GLU A 165 10.65 -23.32 12.34
N GLU A 166 10.90 -22.10 12.79
CA GLU A 166 9.84 -21.12 13.04
C GLU A 166 9.11 -20.73 11.76
N VAL A 167 9.81 -20.58 10.63
CA VAL A 167 9.14 -20.30 9.35
C VAL A 167 8.28 -21.47 8.89
N GLU A 168 8.71 -22.72 9.07
CA GLU A 168 7.90 -23.90 8.75
C GLU A 168 6.62 -23.95 9.61
N LYS A 169 6.72 -23.60 10.91
CA LYS A 169 5.55 -23.47 11.79
C LYS A 169 4.60 -22.37 11.31
N ILE A 170 5.11 -21.18 10.96
CA ILE A 170 4.31 -20.08 10.42
C ILE A 170 3.57 -20.53 9.16
N GLN A 171 4.27 -21.18 8.22
CA GLN A 171 3.67 -21.66 6.97
C GLN A 171 2.58 -22.69 7.23
N SER A 172 2.85 -23.67 8.09
CA SER A 172 1.91 -24.73 8.42
C SER A 172 0.64 -24.19 9.07
N GLU A 173 0.77 -23.30 10.06
CA GLU A 173 -0.40 -22.69 10.73
C GLU A 173 -1.18 -21.77 9.75
N MET A 174 -0.48 -21.04 8.88
CA MET A 174 -1.12 -20.20 7.87
C MET A 174 -1.90 -21.04 6.86
N ALA A 175 -1.33 -22.13 6.37
CA ALA A 175 -1.98 -23.05 5.45
C ALA A 175 -3.20 -23.73 6.09
N GLU A 176 -3.12 -24.13 7.36
CA GLU A 176 -4.25 -24.70 8.09
C GLU A 176 -5.43 -23.71 8.22
N LYS A 177 -5.13 -22.47 8.60
CA LYS A 177 -6.15 -21.44 8.85
C LYS A 177 -6.73 -20.84 7.59
N LEU A 178 -5.88 -20.54 6.60
CA LEU A 178 -6.23 -19.73 5.44
C LEU A 178 -6.38 -20.58 4.17
N GLY A 179 -5.76 -21.75 4.12
CA GLY A 179 -5.57 -22.52 2.90
C GLY A 179 -4.15 -22.36 2.35
N GLU A 180 -3.76 -23.31 1.51
CA GLU A 180 -2.44 -23.31 0.86
C GLU A 180 -2.16 -22.01 0.12
N ASN A 181 -0.92 -21.54 0.21
CA ASN A 181 -0.40 -20.35 -0.48
C ASN A 181 -1.23 -19.07 -0.29
N THR A 182 -1.96 -18.94 0.81
CA THR A 182 -2.87 -17.83 1.09
C THR A 182 -2.41 -17.05 2.30
N PHE A 183 -2.44 -15.71 2.23
CA PHE A 183 -2.12 -14.83 3.35
C PHE A 183 -3.10 -13.65 3.45
N PRO A 184 -3.20 -12.99 4.62
CA PRO A 184 -4.09 -11.84 4.77
C PRO A 184 -3.64 -10.67 3.90
N ASN A 185 -4.59 -10.03 3.21
CA ASN A 185 -4.32 -8.99 2.22
C ASN A 185 -4.23 -7.58 2.83
N TRP A 186 -3.41 -7.46 3.87
CA TRP A 186 -3.13 -6.20 4.57
C TRP A 186 -2.68 -5.10 3.61
N ILE A 187 -3.07 -3.86 3.91
CA ILE A 187 -2.57 -2.68 3.20
C ILE A 187 -1.35 -2.15 3.96
N GLY A 188 -0.18 -2.24 3.34
CA GLY A 188 1.11 -1.88 3.95
C GLY A 188 1.34 -0.35 4.13
N PRO A 189 2.35 0.03 4.93
CA PRO A 189 2.64 1.41 5.33
C PRO A 189 2.92 2.35 4.15
N GLN A 190 3.40 1.85 3.02
CA GLN A 190 3.67 2.65 1.81
C GLN A 190 2.41 3.39 1.31
N ARG A 191 1.21 2.91 1.64
CA ARG A 191 -0.06 3.55 1.25
C ARG A 191 -0.42 4.76 2.11
N PHE A 192 0.15 4.87 3.31
CA PHE A 192 -0.19 5.89 4.32
C PHE A 192 0.84 7.03 4.38
N GLY A 193 1.91 6.96 3.60
CA GLY A 193 3.03 7.90 3.63
C GLY A 193 4.17 7.41 4.51
N SER A 194 5.41 7.70 4.11
CA SER A 194 6.59 7.23 4.82
C SER A 194 6.71 7.88 6.20
N GLY A 195 6.71 7.08 7.26
CA GLY A 195 7.15 7.48 8.62
C GLY A 195 6.15 8.26 9.48
N ARG A 196 4.97 8.65 8.97
CA ARG A 196 3.92 9.32 9.76
C ARG A 196 2.53 8.89 9.26
N PRO A 197 1.60 8.44 10.13
CA PRO A 197 0.24 8.05 9.74
C PRO A 197 -0.68 9.24 9.45
N VAL A 198 -0.12 10.43 9.17
CA VAL A 198 -0.85 11.69 8.96
C VAL A 198 -1.85 11.61 7.82
N THR A 199 -1.56 10.83 6.77
CA THR A 199 -2.38 10.84 5.55
C THR A 199 -3.81 10.36 5.83
N ALA A 200 -3.97 9.37 6.71
CA ALA A 200 -5.28 8.87 7.11
C ALA A 200 -6.01 9.85 8.03
N GLU A 201 -5.30 10.50 8.97
CA GLU A 201 -5.90 11.48 9.87
C GLU A 201 -6.38 12.73 9.15
N VAL A 202 -5.58 13.23 8.19
CA VAL A 202 -6.02 14.29 7.28
C VAL A 202 -7.25 13.83 6.48
N GLY A 203 -7.29 12.56 6.06
CA GLY A 203 -8.45 11.97 5.41
C GLY A 203 -9.73 12.05 6.23
N LYS A 204 -9.67 11.86 7.56
CA LYS A 204 -10.85 11.99 8.44
C LYS A 204 -11.42 13.40 8.41
N HIS A 205 -10.56 14.40 8.53
CA HIS A 205 -10.97 15.80 8.47
C HIS A 205 -11.48 16.20 7.09
N VAL A 206 -10.87 15.69 6.01
CA VAL A 206 -11.36 15.92 4.63
C VAL A 206 -12.76 15.36 4.43
N ILE A 207 -13.05 14.15 4.92
CA ILE A 207 -14.39 13.54 4.82
C ILE A 207 -15.41 14.26 5.70
N ALA A 208 -14.99 14.83 6.83
CA ALA A 208 -15.84 15.66 7.68
C ALA A 208 -16.00 17.12 7.19
N GLU A 209 -15.36 17.48 6.07
CA GLU A 209 -15.24 18.87 5.58
C GLU A 209 -14.69 19.88 6.60
N ASP A 210 -13.95 19.38 7.60
CA ASP A 210 -13.20 20.19 8.57
C ASP A 210 -11.84 20.57 7.96
N TRP A 211 -11.87 21.54 7.05
CA TRP A 211 -10.70 21.94 6.27
C TRP A 211 -9.60 22.58 7.12
N GLU A 212 -9.97 23.26 8.21
CA GLU A 212 -9.02 23.81 9.17
C GLU A 212 -8.23 22.68 9.80
N GLN A 213 -8.89 21.68 10.39
CA GLN A 213 -8.20 20.54 10.97
C GLN A 213 -7.47 19.71 9.92
N ALA A 214 -7.98 19.55 8.70
CA ALA A 214 -7.28 18.84 7.62
C ALA A 214 -5.92 19.47 7.31
N VAL A 215 -5.87 20.81 7.19
CA VAL A 215 -4.65 21.55 6.90
C VAL A 215 -3.72 21.58 8.11
N MET A 216 -4.25 21.88 9.30
CA MET A 216 -3.46 21.95 10.52
C MET A 216 -2.86 20.60 10.90
N THR A 217 -3.60 19.51 10.76
CA THR A 217 -3.08 18.13 10.95
C THR A 217 -1.96 17.82 9.95
N TYR A 218 -2.11 18.19 8.67
CA TYR A 218 -1.05 17.97 7.69
C TYR A 218 0.25 18.73 8.05
N ILE A 219 0.12 20.01 8.41
CA ILE A 219 1.25 20.89 8.72
C ILE A 219 1.91 20.53 10.06
N ALA A 220 1.13 20.26 11.09
CA ALA A 220 1.59 20.39 12.49
C ALA A 220 1.50 19.10 13.32
N MET A 221 0.88 18.02 12.83
CA MET A 221 0.85 16.74 13.54
C MET A 221 2.26 16.23 13.83
N GLU A 222 2.54 15.94 15.09
CA GLU A 222 3.83 15.44 15.55
C GLU A 222 4.14 14.06 14.96
N GLY A 223 5.38 13.87 14.52
CA GLY A 223 5.90 12.55 14.14
C GLY A 223 6.63 11.88 15.30
N THR A 224 6.70 10.55 15.27
CA THR A 224 7.32 9.75 16.34
C THR A 224 8.85 9.88 16.39
N SER A 225 9.48 10.22 15.26
CA SER A 225 10.92 10.45 15.14
C SER A 225 11.18 11.52 14.09
N GLU A 226 11.11 12.79 14.49
CA GLU A 226 11.38 13.95 13.64
C GLU A 226 12.64 14.69 14.07
N ASN A 227 13.34 15.31 13.12
CA ASN A 227 14.48 16.19 13.41
C ASN A 227 14.03 17.41 14.23
N ASP A 228 14.92 17.93 15.07
CA ASP A 228 14.65 19.08 15.95
C ASP A 228 14.09 20.31 15.22
N ASP A 229 14.54 20.56 13.99
CA ASP A 229 14.07 21.68 13.16
C ASP A 229 12.61 21.51 12.69
N VAL A 230 12.24 20.30 12.29
CA VAL A 230 10.85 19.94 11.97
C VAL A 230 9.98 20.03 13.22
N GLN A 231 10.46 19.51 14.35
CA GLN A 231 9.72 19.57 15.62
C GLN A 231 9.45 21.02 16.03
N ALA A 232 10.46 21.89 15.99
CA ALA A 232 10.33 23.31 16.31
C ALA A 232 9.31 24.01 15.41
N PHE A 233 9.38 23.78 14.08
CA PHE A 233 8.40 24.32 13.14
C PHE A 233 6.96 23.88 13.48
N ARG A 234 6.74 22.57 13.68
CA ARG A 234 5.40 22.04 13.97
C ARG A 234 4.88 22.53 15.32
N ALA A 235 5.72 22.55 16.36
CA ALA A 235 5.38 23.05 17.68
C ALA A 235 4.94 24.52 17.59
N HIS A 236 5.71 25.35 16.88
CA HIS A 236 5.35 26.74 16.63
C HIS A 236 3.97 26.86 15.98
N VAL A 237 3.70 26.08 14.92
CA VAL A 237 2.39 26.12 14.24
C VAL A 237 1.25 25.66 15.16
N ARG A 238 1.48 24.69 16.05
CA ARG A 238 0.46 24.26 17.04
C ARG A 238 0.15 25.34 18.07
N GLU A 239 1.17 26.06 18.53
CA GLU A 239 1.03 27.05 19.60
C GLU A 239 0.55 28.42 19.11
N HIS A 240 1.04 28.85 17.95
CA HIS A 240 0.86 30.22 17.44
C HIS A 240 0.12 30.28 16.10
N GLY A 241 -0.20 29.13 15.50
CA GLY A 241 -0.78 29.04 14.16
C GLY A 241 0.24 29.29 13.03
N PRO A 242 -0.23 29.36 11.77
CA PRO A 242 0.62 29.63 10.61
C PRO A 242 1.04 31.10 10.58
N THR A 243 2.23 31.41 11.12
CA THR A 243 2.81 32.77 11.11
C THR A 243 4.04 32.89 10.20
N GLU A 244 4.45 34.13 9.88
CA GLU A 244 5.70 34.37 9.13
C GLU A 244 6.93 33.83 9.87
N GLU A 245 6.93 33.93 11.21
CA GLU A 245 7.98 33.36 12.07
C GLU A 245 8.03 31.83 11.94
N GLY A 246 6.87 31.16 11.99
CA GLY A 246 6.78 29.71 11.78
C GLY A 246 7.28 29.30 10.39
N LEU A 247 6.94 30.07 9.34
CA LEU A 247 7.43 29.81 7.98
C LEU A 247 8.97 29.93 7.86
N ALA A 248 9.58 30.81 8.65
CA ALA A 248 11.04 30.94 8.71
C ALA A 248 11.71 29.74 9.39
N LEU A 249 11.03 29.10 10.35
CA LEU A 249 11.49 27.85 10.99
C LEU A 249 11.35 26.63 10.07
N ALA A 250 10.40 26.65 9.14
CA ALA A 250 10.08 25.49 8.29
C ALA A 250 11.25 25.08 7.38
N PRO A 251 11.78 23.85 7.51
CA PRO A 251 12.85 23.37 6.65
C PRO A 251 12.50 23.36 5.16
N GLN A 252 13.50 23.60 4.29
CA GLN A 252 13.28 23.78 2.84
C GLN A 252 12.68 22.54 2.14
N TRP A 253 12.89 21.34 2.68
CA TRP A 253 12.32 20.11 2.11
C TRP A 253 10.83 19.92 2.45
N LEU A 254 10.27 20.65 3.41
CA LEU A 254 8.82 20.65 3.72
C LEU A 254 8.03 21.53 2.75
N GLY A 255 8.23 21.31 1.45
CA GLY A 255 7.71 22.19 0.40
C GLY A 255 6.18 22.19 0.26
N PHE A 256 5.46 21.23 0.84
CA PHE A 256 4.00 21.23 0.84
C PHE A 256 3.47 22.06 2.01
N GLU A 257 3.99 21.81 3.21
CA GLU A 257 3.66 22.50 4.44
C GLU A 257 3.95 24.00 4.32
N ARG A 258 5.14 24.36 3.82
CA ARG A 258 5.52 25.76 3.54
C ARG A 258 4.52 26.46 2.63
N ARG A 259 4.12 25.82 1.52
CA ARG A 259 3.16 26.40 0.56
C ARG A 259 1.75 26.56 1.15
N MET A 260 1.36 25.72 2.10
CA MET A 260 0.10 25.88 2.82
C MET A 260 0.17 27.06 3.77
N VAL A 261 1.24 27.16 4.58
CA VAL A 261 1.46 28.29 5.50
C VAL A 261 1.52 29.60 4.72
N GLU A 262 2.31 29.66 3.65
CA GLU A 262 2.38 30.82 2.74
C GLU A 262 0.99 31.20 2.21
N HIS A 263 0.16 30.22 1.83
CA HIS A 263 -1.21 30.51 1.37
C HIS A 263 -2.07 31.14 2.47
N LEU A 264 -2.04 30.59 3.68
CA LEU A 264 -2.84 31.07 4.81
C LEU A 264 -2.39 32.47 5.28
N LEU A 265 -1.10 32.79 5.17
CA LEU A 265 -0.59 34.14 5.45
C LEU A 265 -1.15 35.20 4.50
N HIS A 266 -1.36 34.85 3.23
CA HIS A 266 -1.91 35.78 2.24
C HIS A 266 -3.44 35.76 2.19
N ARG A 267 -4.07 34.68 2.65
CA ARG A 267 -5.52 34.44 2.62
C ARG A 267 -5.95 33.75 3.90
N GLU A 268 -6.14 34.55 4.94
CA GLU A 268 -6.61 34.08 6.23
C GLU A 268 -7.95 33.34 6.08
N GLY A 269 -8.06 32.17 6.73
CA GLY A 269 -9.26 31.31 6.69
C GLY A 269 -9.49 30.51 5.41
N ASP A 270 -8.70 30.68 4.34
CA ASP A 270 -8.84 29.89 3.09
C ASP A 270 -8.15 28.52 3.18
N PHE A 271 -8.61 27.67 4.10
CA PHE A 271 -8.06 26.33 4.33
C PHE A 271 -8.28 25.39 3.13
N VAL A 272 -9.41 25.51 2.42
CA VAL A 272 -9.66 24.76 1.18
C VAL A 272 -8.60 25.12 0.13
N GLY A 273 -8.29 26.40 -0.03
CA GLY A 273 -7.24 26.88 -0.94
C GLY A 273 -5.85 26.42 -0.53
N ALA A 274 -5.56 26.39 0.78
CA ALA A 274 -4.31 25.87 1.31
C ALA A 274 -4.16 24.36 1.03
N PHE A 275 -5.20 23.56 1.31
CA PHE A 275 -5.21 22.12 1.01
C PHE A 275 -4.99 21.85 -0.49
N LYS A 276 -5.58 22.67 -1.36
CA LYS A 276 -5.42 22.59 -2.83
C LYS A 276 -3.98 22.80 -3.33
N LYS A 277 -3.04 23.25 -2.48
CA LYS A 277 -1.61 23.32 -2.82
C LYS A 277 -0.96 21.94 -2.94
N LEU A 278 -1.55 20.91 -2.33
CA LEU A 278 -1.13 19.53 -2.53
C LEU A 278 -1.38 19.09 -3.98
N PRO A 279 -0.51 18.27 -4.56
CA PRO A 279 -0.77 17.63 -5.84
C PRO A 279 -2.06 16.81 -5.80
N GLY A 280 -2.75 16.72 -6.95
CA GLY A 280 -4.08 16.13 -7.02
C GLY A 280 -4.13 14.67 -6.53
N ASN A 281 -3.10 13.89 -6.83
CA ASN A 281 -2.92 12.52 -6.36
C ASN A 281 -2.71 12.42 -4.85
N LEU A 282 -1.98 13.35 -4.24
CA LEU A 282 -1.74 13.35 -2.79
C LEU A 282 -3.00 13.72 -2.02
N GLN A 283 -3.79 14.67 -2.52
CA GLN A 283 -5.12 14.95 -1.95
C GLN A 283 -6.00 13.68 -1.97
N LEU A 284 -6.05 12.97 -3.11
CA LEU A 284 -6.82 11.73 -3.22
C LEU A 284 -6.30 10.61 -2.30
N MET A 285 -4.99 10.56 -2.06
CA MET A 285 -4.42 9.59 -1.13
C MET A 285 -4.93 9.75 0.31
N THR A 286 -5.32 10.96 0.75
CA THR A 286 -5.85 11.16 2.11
C THR A 286 -7.10 10.34 2.37
N VAL A 287 -8.07 10.39 1.44
CA VAL A 287 -9.29 9.59 1.47
C VAL A 287 -8.99 8.10 1.36
N HIS A 288 -8.13 7.71 0.41
CA HIS A 288 -7.77 6.30 0.24
C HIS A 288 -7.03 5.72 1.45
N ALA A 289 -6.21 6.52 2.13
CA ALA A 289 -5.51 6.11 3.34
C ALA A 289 -6.51 5.87 4.47
N LEU A 290 -7.49 6.76 4.66
CA LEU A 290 -8.56 6.54 5.64
C LEU A 290 -9.33 5.25 5.38
N GLN A 291 -9.78 5.01 4.13
CA GLN A 291 -10.44 3.76 3.76
C GLN A 291 -9.56 2.54 4.05
N SER A 292 -8.26 2.67 3.80
CA SER A 292 -7.29 1.60 4.04
C SER A 292 -7.12 1.28 5.53
N VAL A 293 -7.18 2.29 6.43
CA VAL A 293 -7.17 2.05 7.88
C VAL A 293 -8.43 1.30 8.29
N VAL A 294 -9.60 1.68 7.79
CA VAL A 294 -10.87 0.98 8.08
C VAL A 294 -10.79 -0.47 7.64
N PHE A 295 -10.31 -0.73 6.41
CA PHE A 295 -10.12 -2.09 5.91
C PHE A 295 -9.19 -2.92 6.80
N ASN A 296 -8.01 -2.37 7.14
CA ASN A 296 -7.04 -3.05 7.99
C ASN A 296 -7.66 -3.35 9.38
N LYS A 297 -8.25 -2.35 10.05
CA LYS A 297 -8.89 -2.57 11.36
C LYS A 297 -10.06 -3.56 11.31
N ALA A 298 -10.84 -3.59 10.23
CA ALA A 298 -11.89 -4.59 10.03
C ALA A 298 -11.33 -6.00 9.83
N LEU A 299 -10.25 -6.14 9.06
CA LEU A 299 -9.54 -7.41 8.89
C LEU A 299 -8.97 -7.91 10.22
N HIS A 300 -8.34 -7.04 11.00
CA HIS A 300 -7.84 -7.34 12.34
C HIS A 300 -8.97 -7.81 13.26
N ALA A 301 -10.02 -7.00 13.41
CA ALA A 301 -11.14 -7.28 14.30
C ALA A 301 -11.84 -8.60 13.94
N ARG A 302 -11.88 -8.97 12.65
CA ARG A 302 -12.40 -10.26 12.21
C ARG A 302 -11.54 -11.44 12.66
N ILE A 303 -10.21 -11.31 12.54
CA ILE A 303 -9.26 -12.31 13.01
C ILE A 303 -9.35 -12.47 14.54
N ASP A 304 -9.40 -11.35 15.26
CA ASP A 304 -9.51 -11.31 16.73
C ASP A 304 -10.81 -11.94 17.24
N ALA A 305 -11.92 -11.71 16.52
CA ALA A 305 -13.20 -12.37 16.78
C ALA A 305 -13.21 -13.88 16.46
N GLY A 306 -12.11 -14.44 15.93
CA GLY A 306 -11.99 -15.85 15.58
C GLY A 306 -12.76 -16.26 14.32
N LEU A 307 -13.22 -15.31 13.52
CA LEU A 307 -13.92 -15.60 12.26
C LEU A 307 -12.89 -15.91 11.15
N PRO A 308 -13.16 -16.91 10.29
CA PRO A 308 -12.27 -17.21 9.18
C PRO A 308 -12.24 -16.05 8.19
N ILE A 309 -11.05 -15.72 7.69
CA ILE A 309 -10.88 -14.65 6.68
C ILE A 309 -10.82 -15.19 5.25
N SER A 310 -10.48 -16.47 5.03
CA SER A 310 -10.44 -17.08 3.68
C SER A 310 -11.70 -17.87 3.33
N ARG A 311 -12.53 -18.18 4.33
CA ARG A 311 -13.80 -18.89 4.17
C ARG A 311 -14.95 -17.97 4.59
N PRO A 312 -16.05 -17.96 3.83
CA PRO A 312 -17.18 -17.12 4.16
C PRO A 312 -17.98 -17.70 5.33
N VAL A 313 -18.65 -16.82 6.06
CA VAL A 313 -19.75 -17.10 7.00
C VAL A 313 -21.04 -16.47 6.48
N ALA A 314 -22.19 -16.83 7.05
CA ALA A 314 -23.46 -16.20 6.68
C ALA A 314 -23.43 -14.69 6.96
N GLY A 315 -23.93 -13.89 6.02
CA GLY A 315 -23.91 -12.43 6.04
C GLY A 315 -22.68 -11.79 5.37
N ASP A 316 -21.66 -12.58 5.02
CA ASP A 316 -20.49 -12.06 4.31
C ASP A 316 -20.85 -11.55 2.91
N LEU A 317 -20.04 -10.59 2.44
CA LEU A 317 -19.97 -10.26 1.02
C LEU A 317 -18.77 -10.94 0.39
N VAL A 318 -19.04 -11.75 -0.64
CA VAL A 318 -18.02 -12.39 -1.47
C VAL A 318 -18.07 -11.87 -2.89
N GLY A 319 -16.93 -11.69 -3.54
CA GLY A 319 -16.87 -11.26 -4.95
C GLY A 319 -15.94 -12.12 -5.77
N ARG A 320 -16.07 -12.03 -7.10
CA ARG A 320 -15.19 -12.72 -8.05
C ARG A 320 -13.83 -12.03 -8.11
N ILE A 321 -12.81 -12.85 -8.34
CA ILE A 321 -11.46 -12.39 -8.67
C ILE A 321 -11.26 -12.53 -10.19
N ASP A 322 -10.64 -11.54 -10.82
CA ASP A 322 -10.23 -11.61 -12.22
C ASP A 322 -8.92 -12.39 -12.42
N GLU A 323 -8.48 -12.55 -13.68
CA GLU A 323 -7.23 -13.25 -14.01
C GLU A 323 -5.96 -12.61 -13.41
N LYS A 324 -6.06 -11.38 -12.89
CA LYS A 324 -4.97 -10.62 -12.27
C LYS A 324 -5.03 -10.62 -10.74
N GLY A 325 -5.93 -11.40 -10.13
CA GLY A 325 -6.07 -11.41 -8.67
C GLY A 325 -6.86 -10.22 -8.12
N GLN A 326 -7.54 -9.43 -8.96
CA GLN A 326 -8.30 -8.25 -8.52
C GLN A 326 -9.78 -8.57 -8.31
N LEU A 327 -10.34 -8.05 -7.21
CA LEU A 327 -11.76 -8.19 -6.91
C LEU A 327 -12.60 -7.36 -7.88
N ASP A 328 -13.54 -8.01 -8.56
CA ASP A 328 -14.66 -7.34 -9.22
C ASP A 328 -15.72 -6.97 -8.18
N ALA A 329 -15.59 -5.78 -7.58
CA ALA A 329 -16.48 -5.33 -6.52
C ALA A 329 -17.97 -5.30 -6.96
N SER A 330 -18.24 -5.09 -8.25
CA SER A 330 -19.61 -5.09 -8.79
C SER A 330 -20.25 -6.48 -8.80
N SER A 331 -19.43 -7.53 -8.69
CA SER A 331 -19.89 -8.92 -8.60
C SER A 331 -20.18 -9.41 -7.18
N CYS A 332 -20.03 -8.54 -6.17
CA CYS A 332 -20.20 -8.97 -4.79
C CYS A 332 -21.63 -9.44 -4.52
N VAL A 333 -21.75 -10.57 -3.82
CA VAL A 333 -23.03 -11.15 -3.41
C VAL A 333 -23.02 -11.46 -1.92
N ASN A 334 -24.19 -11.31 -1.31
CA ASN A 334 -24.41 -11.67 0.10
C ASN A 334 -24.49 -13.19 0.27
N VAL A 335 -23.85 -13.70 1.31
CA VAL A 335 -23.82 -15.11 1.66
C VAL A 335 -25.00 -15.44 2.58
N GLU A 336 -26.06 -16.01 2.01
CA GLU A 336 -27.16 -16.56 2.79
C GLU A 336 -26.85 -17.99 3.26
N GLU A 337 -27.43 -18.44 4.39
CA GLU A 337 -27.24 -19.80 4.92
C GLU A 337 -27.46 -20.90 3.87
N ARG A 338 -28.54 -20.78 3.06
CA ARG A 338 -28.85 -21.75 1.98
C ARG A 338 -27.80 -21.79 0.87
N THR A 339 -27.06 -20.69 0.67
CA THR A 339 -26.04 -20.57 -0.39
C THR A 339 -24.62 -20.83 0.11
N LEU A 340 -24.40 -20.76 1.43
CA LEU A 340 -23.10 -20.88 2.07
C LEU A 340 -22.31 -22.11 1.61
N PRO A 341 -22.85 -23.35 1.58
CA PRO A 341 -22.06 -24.52 1.15
C PRO A 341 -21.52 -24.38 -0.28
N ARG A 342 -22.32 -23.83 -1.20
CA ARG A 342 -21.92 -23.61 -2.59
C ARG A 342 -20.88 -22.49 -2.70
N ILE A 343 -21.05 -21.41 -1.95
CA ILE A 343 -20.14 -20.26 -1.97
C ILE A 343 -18.80 -20.66 -1.36
N SER A 344 -18.79 -21.32 -0.20
CA SER A 344 -17.56 -21.81 0.45
C SER A 344 -16.74 -22.71 -0.48
N ARG A 345 -17.40 -23.58 -1.26
CA ARG A 345 -16.72 -24.40 -2.27
C ARG A 345 -16.10 -23.56 -3.40
N ASN A 346 -16.73 -22.46 -3.80
CA ASN A 346 -16.16 -21.56 -4.82
C ASN A 346 -15.00 -20.74 -4.26
N CYS A 347 -15.04 -20.36 -2.98
CA CYS A 347 -13.90 -19.76 -2.29
C CYS A 347 -12.71 -20.70 -2.20
N SER A 348 -12.93 -21.97 -1.83
CA SER A 348 -11.85 -22.97 -1.81
C SER A 348 -11.27 -23.32 -3.18
N MET A 349 -11.94 -22.91 -4.27
CA MET A 349 -11.44 -23.06 -5.65
C MET A 349 -10.83 -21.75 -6.20
N GLY A 350 -10.68 -20.70 -5.37
CA GLY A 350 -10.13 -19.40 -5.78
C GLY A 350 -11.04 -18.60 -6.73
N ARG A 351 -12.32 -18.98 -6.88
CA ARG A 351 -13.27 -18.30 -7.80
C ARG A 351 -13.99 -17.12 -7.17
N LEU A 352 -14.15 -17.17 -5.85
CA LEU A 352 -14.76 -16.13 -5.03
C LEU A 352 -13.85 -15.86 -3.84
N VAL A 353 -13.91 -14.65 -3.30
CA VAL A 353 -13.16 -14.28 -2.11
C VAL A 353 -14.03 -13.46 -1.17
N THR A 354 -13.84 -13.69 0.12
CA THR A 354 -14.38 -12.87 1.21
C THR A 354 -13.80 -11.46 1.13
N THR A 355 -14.60 -10.47 1.52
CA THR A 355 -14.24 -9.06 1.29
C THR A 355 -14.42 -8.20 2.55
N GLY A 356 -13.52 -7.24 2.74
CA GLY A 356 -13.59 -6.20 3.76
C GLY A 356 -13.98 -4.84 3.16
N PRO A 357 -14.44 -3.90 4.00
CA PRO A 357 -14.98 -2.63 3.54
C PRO A 357 -13.86 -1.63 3.20
N LEU A 358 -14.03 -0.93 2.09
CA LEU A 358 -13.38 0.35 1.83
C LEU A 358 -14.50 1.39 1.79
N PRO A 359 -14.85 1.99 2.93
CA PRO A 359 -16.13 2.69 3.11
C PRO A 359 -16.31 3.88 2.17
N GLY A 360 -17.56 4.21 1.88
CA GLY A 360 -17.97 5.37 1.08
C GLY A 360 -19.47 5.58 1.15
N SER A 361 -20.02 6.43 0.27
CA SER A 361 -21.42 6.84 0.33
C SER A 361 -22.43 5.72 0.06
N GLU A 362 -22.03 4.67 -0.66
CA GLU A 362 -22.89 3.52 -1.00
C GLU A 362 -22.51 2.23 -0.28
N ILE A 363 -21.25 2.11 0.18
CA ILE A 363 -20.71 0.88 0.76
C ILE A 363 -20.16 1.17 2.15
N SER A 364 -20.75 0.55 3.18
CA SER A 364 -20.31 0.68 4.57
C SER A 364 -20.05 -0.68 5.22
N THR A 365 -21.02 -1.59 5.26
CA THR A 365 -20.90 -2.88 5.95
C THR A 365 -21.53 -4.05 5.19
N CYS A 366 -21.15 -5.27 5.54
CA CYS A 366 -21.91 -6.49 5.21
C CYS A 366 -22.97 -6.82 6.30
N ASP A 367 -23.56 -8.02 6.26
CA ASP A 367 -24.59 -8.47 7.20
C ASP A 367 -24.01 -9.43 8.26
N GLY A 368 -24.84 -9.80 9.24
CA GLY A 368 -24.49 -10.80 10.27
C GLY A 368 -23.36 -10.36 11.19
N ASP A 369 -22.63 -11.33 11.75
CA ASP A 369 -21.53 -11.08 12.69
C ASP A 369 -20.40 -10.27 12.04
N SER A 370 -20.08 -10.57 10.78
CA SER A 370 -19.11 -9.82 9.98
C SER A 370 -19.53 -8.35 9.81
N GLY A 371 -20.81 -8.12 9.52
CA GLY A 371 -21.38 -6.78 9.43
C GLY A 371 -21.27 -6.00 10.73
N ALA A 372 -21.54 -6.66 11.86
CA ALA A 372 -21.42 -6.06 13.19
C ALA A 372 -19.98 -5.67 13.53
N ILE A 373 -19.00 -6.51 13.14
CA ILE A 373 -17.57 -6.20 13.30
C ILE A 373 -17.18 -4.97 12.47
N GLU A 374 -17.57 -4.93 11.18
CA GLU A 374 -17.31 -3.79 10.31
C GLU A 374 -17.95 -2.50 10.84
N ALA A 375 -19.21 -2.58 11.29
CA ALA A 375 -19.92 -1.44 11.89
C ALA A 375 -19.24 -0.94 13.17
N SER A 376 -18.77 -1.86 14.01
CA SER A 376 -18.05 -1.52 15.25
C SER A 376 -16.75 -0.77 14.95
N VAL A 377 -15.99 -1.19 13.94
CA VAL A 377 -14.77 -0.50 13.52
C VAL A 377 -15.06 0.89 12.96
N ILE A 378 -16.05 1.02 12.07
CA ILE A 378 -16.46 2.31 11.49
C ILE A 378 -16.90 3.28 12.60
N LYS A 379 -17.71 2.79 13.55
CA LYS A 379 -18.15 3.56 14.71
C LYS A 379 -16.99 3.95 15.64
N GLY A 380 -16.06 3.02 15.90
CA GLY A 380 -14.87 3.29 16.71
C GLY A 380 -13.95 4.35 16.11
N MET A 381 -14.06 4.58 14.80
CA MET A 381 -13.35 5.64 14.07
C MET A 381 -14.17 6.93 13.90
N ASN A 382 -15.38 7.01 14.46
CA ASN A 382 -16.33 8.12 14.30
C ASN A 382 -16.71 8.39 12.84
N LEU A 383 -16.90 7.34 12.03
CA LEU A 383 -17.21 7.43 10.60
C LEU A 383 -18.64 6.98 10.28
N GLU A 384 -19.47 6.66 11.27
CA GLU A 384 -20.83 6.15 11.07
C GLU A 384 -21.78 7.16 10.43
N SER A 385 -21.55 8.46 10.65
CA SER A 385 -22.34 9.55 10.09
C SER A 385 -21.68 10.22 8.89
N ALA A 386 -20.51 9.75 8.46
CA ALA A 386 -19.83 10.29 7.29
C ALA A 386 -20.60 9.94 6.02
N ASP A 387 -20.96 10.93 5.22
CA ASP A 387 -21.68 10.72 3.95
C ASP A 387 -20.73 10.51 2.76
N TRP A 388 -19.42 10.70 2.97
CA TRP A 388 -18.34 10.54 2.01
C TRP A 388 -18.46 11.41 0.75
N ASN A 389 -19.24 12.49 0.84
CA ASN A 389 -19.33 13.53 -0.18
C ASN A 389 -18.53 14.74 0.29
N VAL A 390 -17.57 15.17 -0.52
CA VAL A 390 -16.70 16.30 -0.21
C VAL A 390 -17.06 17.45 -1.17
N GLU A 391 -18.00 18.31 -0.79
CA GLU A 391 -18.55 19.37 -1.63
C GLU A 391 -17.47 20.36 -2.08
N ALA A 392 -16.59 20.79 -1.17
CA ALA A 392 -15.56 21.78 -1.51
C ALA A 392 -14.52 21.28 -2.53
N ILE A 393 -14.33 19.95 -2.62
CA ILE A 393 -13.45 19.28 -3.58
C ILE A 393 -14.11 17.96 -4.08
N PRO A 394 -15.07 18.02 -5.03
CA PRO A 394 -15.94 16.89 -5.38
C PRO A 394 -15.23 15.62 -5.87
N ARG A 395 -14.01 15.75 -6.39
CA ARG A 395 -13.17 14.60 -6.80
C ARG A 395 -12.63 13.77 -5.64
N LEU A 396 -12.79 14.23 -4.40
CA LEU A 396 -12.42 13.50 -3.19
C LEU A 396 -13.59 12.69 -2.64
N SER A 397 -14.82 12.92 -3.12
CA SER A 397 -15.97 12.09 -2.80
C SER A 397 -15.77 10.66 -3.30
N THR A 398 -16.27 9.68 -2.55
CA THR A 398 -16.13 8.26 -2.89
C THR A 398 -17.39 7.47 -2.55
N ARG A 399 -17.82 6.62 -3.48
CA ARG A 399 -18.92 5.67 -3.26
C ARG A 399 -18.53 4.50 -2.35
N GLY A 400 -17.23 4.32 -2.14
CA GLY A 400 -16.70 3.15 -1.46
C GLY A 400 -16.59 1.97 -2.39
N THR A 401 -15.98 0.90 -1.90
CA THR A 401 -15.81 -0.36 -2.60
C THR A 401 -15.50 -1.45 -1.57
N ARG A 402 -15.13 -2.65 -2.02
CA ARG A 402 -14.64 -3.71 -1.16
C ARG A 402 -13.28 -4.20 -1.63
N ARG A 403 -12.56 -4.87 -0.74
CA ARG A 403 -11.25 -5.45 -1.00
C ARG A 403 -11.22 -6.88 -0.49
N ALA A 404 -10.59 -7.80 -1.22
CA ALA A 404 -10.40 -9.17 -0.78
C ALA A 404 -9.66 -9.22 0.56
N LEU A 405 -10.15 -10.01 1.53
CA LEU A 405 -9.51 -10.16 2.85
C LEU A 405 -8.21 -10.96 2.78
N VAL A 406 -8.10 -11.86 1.81
CA VAL A 406 -6.92 -12.69 1.56
C VAL A 406 -6.43 -12.51 0.13
N THR A 407 -5.18 -12.85 -0.09
CA THR A 407 -4.56 -12.93 -1.41
C THR A 407 -3.64 -14.14 -1.46
N GLU A 408 -3.36 -14.61 -2.67
CA GLU A 408 -2.57 -15.81 -2.90
C GLU A 408 -1.17 -15.46 -3.43
N PHE A 409 -0.23 -16.38 -3.24
CA PHE A 409 1.05 -16.43 -3.96
C PHE A 409 1.17 -17.75 -4.72
N ASN A 410 2.02 -17.81 -5.75
CA ASN A 410 2.14 -19.04 -6.56
C ASN A 410 3.23 -19.98 -6.06
N GLU A 411 4.36 -19.42 -5.62
CA GLU A 411 5.56 -20.16 -5.24
C GLU A 411 6.20 -19.45 -4.05
N LEU A 412 6.59 -20.22 -3.03
CA LEU A 412 7.42 -19.76 -1.93
C LEU A 412 8.52 -20.79 -1.70
N SER A 413 9.76 -20.32 -1.70
CA SER A 413 10.94 -21.12 -1.39
C SER A 413 11.78 -20.32 -0.40
N ILE A 414 12.27 -21.01 0.62
CA ILE A 414 13.11 -20.45 1.67
C ILE A 414 14.41 -21.22 1.62
N ASP A 415 15.50 -20.47 1.64
CA ASP A 415 16.86 -20.97 1.62
C ASP A 415 17.74 -20.02 2.45
N THR A 416 18.96 -20.45 2.75
CA THR A 416 19.89 -19.80 3.68
C THR A 416 20.97 -18.96 3.00
#